data_AF-A0A432QM66-F1
#
_entry.id   AF-A0A432QM66-F1
#
_cell.length_a   1.000
_cell.length_b   1.000
_cell.length_c   1.000
_cell.angle_alpha   90.00
_cell.angle_beta   90.00
_cell.angle_gamma   90.00
#
_symmetry.space_group_name_H-M   'P 1'
#
loop_
_entity.id
_entity.type
_entity.pdbx_description
1 polymer ?
#
loop_
_entity_poly.entity_id
_entity_poly.type
_entity_poly.pdbx_seq_one_letter_code
_entity_poly.pdbx_strand_id
1 'polypeptide(L)'
;SLSFIGACLLFFAITEDVVTGEPLVRAGTSVYHLLQGIRTPWGDVIMVAMTMIGDAAITVPLAMTVLVRLLACGQRFIALIFTITIVGGFALVTIIKEAVRLPRPVDMYGGAVHWAFPSSHATMALVIYGFLALLCSRDVKPGLRWLPFALSLFLVLTIGFSRLYLGAHWLADVVGGFSLGTAWLIVMTVVYLHGGRRTSCRGLFRFTLPAFLVLVIFHWATGFQDNRIRYRRHHSIVHMTTKQWIQSGWRHLPLYRFDLGGEKEQPLNLQYAGTLADLEKALQRSGWHRPIPLRPATSLHWLMPEPNWNNMPVLPQFHDGRNEALLLINRLPESKSINDFLALRFWPADVLLDNSVPLWLGTLTRMKVRRYLGLLALPRTVASVPSGLLCEDVHPLKSMLKKSPSGTILLLMDQKTPDA
;
A
#
# COMPACT_ATOMS: atom_id res chain seq x y z
N SER A 1 -4.50 -8.54 -35.41
CA SER A 1 -3.18 -9.17 -35.57
C SER A 1 -2.10 -8.45 -34.78
N LEU A 2 -1.89 -7.14 -34.95
CA LEU A 2 -0.84 -6.38 -34.23
C LEU A 2 -1.00 -6.38 -32.69
N SER A 3 -2.21 -6.19 -32.16
CA SER A 3 -2.44 -6.20 -30.71
C SER A 3 -2.19 -7.56 -30.05
N PHE A 4 -2.45 -8.66 -30.78
CA PHE A 4 -2.16 -10.01 -30.29
C PHE A 4 -0.65 -10.24 -30.24
N ILE A 5 0.05 -9.90 -31.33
CA ILE A 5 1.51 -9.99 -31.40
C ILE A 5 2.14 -9.14 -30.29
N GLY A 6 1.68 -7.90 -30.12
CA GLY A 6 2.15 -7.02 -29.04
C GLY A 6 1.89 -7.60 -27.64
N ALA A 7 0.72 -8.18 -27.39
CA ALA A 7 0.42 -8.82 -26.11
C ALA A 7 1.31 -10.05 -25.85
N CYS A 8 1.52 -10.91 -26.85
CA CYS A 8 2.43 -12.04 -26.74
C CYS A 8 3.88 -11.60 -26.53
N LEU A 9 4.39 -10.65 -27.32
CA LEU A 9 5.74 -10.13 -27.18
C LEU A 9 5.96 -9.51 -25.80
N LEU A 10 5.01 -8.71 -25.32
CA LEU A 10 5.07 -8.14 -23.98
C LEU A 10 5.06 -9.22 -22.90
N PHE A 11 4.22 -10.25 -23.04
CA PHE A 11 4.18 -11.37 -22.09
C PHE A 11 5.49 -12.14 -22.06
N PHE A 12 6.06 -12.47 -23.23
CA PHE A 12 7.34 -13.19 -23.31
C PHE A 12 8.49 -12.35 -22.77
N ALA A 13 8.58 -11.06 -23.11
CA ALA A 13 9.61 -10.16 -22.59
C ALA A 13 9.56 -10.06 -21.05
N ILE A 14 8.36 -9.91 -20.46
CA ILE A 14 8.22 -9.87 -18.99
C ILE A 14 8.57 -11.23 -18.37
N THR A 15 8.17 -12.33 -19.01
CA THR A 15 8.48 -13.68 -18.50
C THR A 15 9.98 -13.94 -18.54
N GLU A 16 10.66 -13.53 -19.62
CA GLU A 16 12.11 -13.58 -19.74
C GLU A 16 12.77 -12.79 -18.61
N ASP A 17 12.40 -11.51 -18.40
CA ASP A 17 12.93 -10.68 -17.31
C ASP A 17 12.74 -11.30 -15.92
N VAL A 18 11.59 -11.93 -15.69
CA VAL A 18 11.26 -12.60 -14.43
C VAL A 18 12.12 -13.85 -14.21
N VAL A 19 12.37 -14.62 -15.27
CA VAL A 19 13.17 -15.85 -15.20
C VAL A 19 14.67 -15.57 -15.12
N THR A 20 15.15 -14.52 -15.80
CA THR A 20 16.57 -14.15 -15.84
C THR A 20 17.03 -13.31 -14.63
N GLY A 21 16.09 -12.73 -13.87
CA GLY A 21 16.41 -11.90 -12.68
C GLY A 21 16.92 -10.48 -13.00
N GLU A 22 16.59 -10.00 -14.19
CA GLU A 22 17.05 -8.76 -14.85
C GLU A 22 16.27 -7.49 -14.37
N PRO A 23 16.56 -6.26 -14.86
CA PRO A 23 16.23 -4.96 -14.23
C PRO A 23 14.78 -4.72 -13.78
N LEU A 24 13.80 -5.41 -14.35
CA LEU A 24 12.39 -5.29 -13.98
C LEU A 24 12.13 -5.67 -12.51
N VAL A 25 12.97 -6.54 -11.92
CA VAL A 25 12.92 -6.88 -10.49
C VAL A 25 13.35 -5.69 -9.61
N ARG A 26 14.34 -4.91 -10.05
CA ARG A 26 14.76 -3.67 -9.34
C ARG A 26 13.70 -2.58 -9.49
N ALA A 27 13.13 -2.42 -10.68
CA ALA A 27 12.01 -1.50 -10.90
C ALA A 27 10.78 -1.91 -10.07
N GLY A 28 10.48 -3.21 -10.00
CA GLY A 28 9.40 -3.78 -9.18
C GLY A 28 9.57 -3.50 -7.70
N THR A 29 10.80 -3.56 -7.18
CA THR A 29 11.14 -3.23 -5.79
C THR A 29 10.93 -1.73 -5.51
N SER A 30 11.39 -0.85 -6.40
CA SER A 30 11.16 0.60 -6.27
C SER A 30 9.68 0.95 -6.31
N VAL A 31 8.92 0.37 -7.24
CA VAL A 31 7.47 0.58 -7.33
C VAL A 31 6.75 0.03 -6.11
N TYR A 32 7.17 -1.13 -5.60
CA TYR A 32 6.64 -1.67 -4.35
C TYR A 32 6.85 -0.70 -3.19
N HIS A 33 8.08 -0.23 -2.97
CA HIS A 33 8.38 0.71 -1.88
C HIS A 33 7.65 2.05 -2.04
N LEU A 34 7.54 2.58 -3.26
CA LEU A 34 6.75 3.79 -3.53
C LEU A 34 5.28 3.57 -3.17
N LEU A 35 4.69 2.46 -3.62
CA LEU A 35 3.28 2.15 -3.36
C LEU A 35 3.03 1.87 -1.88
N GLN A 36 3.97 1.22 -1.20
CA GLN A 36 3.94 1.11 0.26
C GLN A 36 4.12 2.49 0.92
N GLY A 37 4.89 3.43 0.37
CA GLY A 37 4.97 4.80 0.91
C GLY A 37 3.61 5.51 0.94
N ILE A 38 2.83 5.37 -0.14
CA ILE A 38 1.55 6.08 -0.33
C ILE A 38 0.33 5.41 0.31
N ARG A 39 0.46 4.26 0.99
CA ARG A 39 -0.75 3.63 1.57
C ARG A 39 -1.31 4.44 2.73
N THR A 40 -2.63 4.64 2.72
CA THR A 40 -3.36 5.32 3.79
C THR A 40 -4.49 4.40 4.31
N PRO A 41 -4.99 4.59 5.54
CA PRO A 41 -6.11 3.79 6.05
C PRO A 41 -7.36 3.82 5.14
N TRP A 42 -7.66 4.98 4.55
CA TRP A 42 -8.77 5.13 3.60
C TRP A 42 -8.47 4.52 2.24
N GLY A 43 -7.25 4.68 1.73
CA GLY A 43 -6.83 4.04 0.49
C GLY A 43 -6.83 2.52 0.60
N ASP A 44 -6.44 1.95 1.74
CA ASP A 44 -6.54 0.52 2.03
C ASP A 44 -8.00 0.04 2.00
N VAL A 45 -8.94 0.78 2.59
CA VAL A 45 -10.38 0.45 2.54
C VAL A 45 -10.87 0.38 1.09
N ILE A 46 -10.55 1.39 0.28
CA ILE A 46 -10.96 1.45 -1.13
C ILE A 46 -10.31 0.32 -1.93
N MET A 47 -9.00 0.12 -1.78
CA MET A 47 -8.26 -0.87 -2.57
C MET A 47 -8.62 -2.30 -2.18
N VAL A 48 -8.95 -2.57 -0.92
CA VAL A 48 -9.53 -3.87 -0.51
C VAL A 48 -10.89 -4.07 -1.16
N ALA A 49 -11.77 -3.05 -1.16
CA ALA A 49 -13.08 -3.16 -1.80
C ALA A 49 -12.93 -3.45 -3.32
N MET A 50 -12.01 -2.76 -3.98
CA MET A 50 -11.75 -2.96 -5.42
C MET A 50 -11.11 -4.33 -5.72
N THR A 51 -10.16 -4.80 -4.91
CA THR A 51 -9.52 -6.11 -5.12
C THR A 51 -10.52 -7.25 -4.97
N MET A 52 -11.47 -7.12 -4.03
CA MET A 52 -12.50 -8.12 -3.78
C MET A 52 -13.41 -8.35 -4.99
N ILE A 53 -13.62 -7.35 -5.85
CA ILE A 53 -14.39 -7.49 -7.09
C ILE A 53 -13.78 -8.59 -7.98
N GLY A 54 -12.45 -8.72 -7.99
CA GLY A 54 -11.73 -9.74 -8.75
C GLY A 54 -11.63 -11.12 -8.09
N ASP A 55 -12.20 -11.32 -6.90
CA ASP A 55 -12.13 -12.61 -6.20
C ASP A 55 -12.95 -13.69 -6.90
N ALA A 56 -12.54 -14.95 -6.71
CA ALA A 56 -13.28 -16.13 -7.17
C ALA A 56 -14.72 -16.15 -6.63
N ALA A 57 -14.94 -15.61 -5.42
CA ALA A 57 -16.25 -15.50 -4.77
C ALA A 57 -17.26 -14.66 -5.57
N ILE A 58 -16.80 -13.71 -6.41
CA ILE A 58 -17.66 -12.93 -7.30
C ILE A 58 -17.59 -13.48 -8.72
N THR A 59 -16.38 -13.70 -9.22
CA THR A 59 -16.16 -14.03 -10.63
C THR A 59 -16.73 -15.40 -11.01
N VAL A 60 -16.67 -16.41 -10.14
CA VAL A 60 -17.22 -17.75 -10.42
C VAL A 60 -18.75 -17.75 -10.43
N PRO A 61 -19.47 -17.25 -9.40
CA PRO A 61 -20.93 -17.17 -9.46
C PRO A 61 -21.46 -16.28 -10.59
N LEU A 62 -20.74 -15.19 -10.91
CA LEU A 62 -21.08 -14.34 -12.05
C LEU A 62 -20.96 -15.11 -13.37
N ALA A 63 -19.86 -15.84 -13.57
CA ALA A 63 -19.67 -16.68 -14.74
C ALA A 63 -20.77 -17.75 -14.85
N MET A 64 -21.14 -18.39 -13.74
CA MET A 64 -22.23 -19.36 -13.71
C MET A 64 -23.58 -18.73 -14.08
N THR A 65 -23.86 -17.52 -13.60
CA THR A 65 -25.08 -16.77 -13.95
C THR A 65 -25.16 -16.50 -15.45
N VAL A 66 -24.06 -16.03 -16.05
CA VAL A 66 -23.95 -15.78 -17.50
C VAL A 66 -24.11 -17.08 -18.28
N LEU A 67 -23.45 -18.16 -17.85
CA LEU A 67 -23.52 -19.47 -18.49
C LEU A 67 -24.97 -20.00 -18.51
N VAL A 68 -25.63 -20.01 -17.36
CA VAL A 68 -27.04 -20.44 -17.24
C VAL A 68 -27.93 -19.59 -18.14
N ARG A 69 -27.73 -18.27 -18.16
CA ARG A 69 -28.52 -17.37 -19.01
C ARG A 69 -28.30 -17.65 -20.51
N LEU A 70 -27.06 -17.89 -20.94
CA LEU A 70 -26.74 -18.22 -22.32
C LEU A 70 -27.38 -19.55 -22.74
N LEU A 71 -27.33 -20.57 -21.87
CA LEU A 71 -27.96 -21.87 -22.12
C LEU A 71 -29.49 -21.76 -22.17
N ALA A 72 -30.10 -21.00 -21.27
CA ALA A 72 -31.54 -20.73 -21.26
C ALA A 72 -32.00 -19.97 -22.53
N CYS A 73 -31.14 -19.12 -23.11
CA CYS A 73 -31.35 -18.47 -24.40
C CYS A 73 -31.05 -19.38 -25.62
N GLY A 74 -30.71 -20.66 -25.42
CA GLY A 74 -30.36 -21.59 -26.50
C GLY A 74 -28.98 -21.34 -27.13
N GLN A 75 -28.14 -20.48 -26.55
CA GLN A 75 -26.85 -20.07 -27.11
C GLN A 75 -25.71 -21.02 -26.75
N ARG A 76 -25.89 -22.32 -27.00
CA ARG A 76 -24.94 -23.38 -26.59
C ARG A 76 -23.51 -23.14 -27.09
N PHE A 77 -23.35 -22.63 -28.31
CA PHE A 77 -22.03 -22.31 -28.87
C PHE A 77 -21.33 -21.17 -28.12
N ILE A 78 -22.07 -20.11 -27.78
CA ILE A 78 -21.53 -18.95 -27.05
C ILE A 78 -21.22 -19.35 -25.60
N ALA A 79 -22.09 -20.15 -24.99
CA ALA A 79 -21.86 -20.77 -23.69
C ALA A 79 -20.58 -21.63 -23.66
N LEU A 80 -20.35 -22.43 -24.70
CA LEU A 80 -19.13 -23.24 -24.83
C LEU A 80 -17.89 -22.37 -24.95
N ILE A 81 -17.88 -21.37 -25.84
CA ILE A 81 -16.74 -20.45 -25.96
C ILE A 81 -16.50 -19.70 -24.65
N PHE A 82 -17.55 -19.20 -24.00
CA PHE A 82 -17.42 -18.52 -22.72
C PHE A 82 -16.80 -19.43 -21.65
N THR A 83 -17.21 -20.69 -21.60
CA THR A 83 -16.65 -21.69 -20.67
C THR A 83 -15.17 -21.94 -20.98
N ILE A 84 -14.81 -22.15 -22.25
CA ILE A 84 -13.41 -22.36 -22.69
C ILE A 84 -12.56 -21.13 -22.37
N THR A 85 -13.09 -19.92 -22.58
CA THR A 85 -12.41 -18.67 -22.26
C THR A 85 -12.03 -18.62 -20.77
N ILE A 86 -12.94 -18.97 -19.87
CA ILE A 86 -12.68 -18.92 -18.42
C ILE A 86 -11.78 -20.06 -17.98
N VAL A 87 -12.13 -21.31 -18.31
CA VAL A 87 -11.39 -22.50 -17.88
C VAL A 87 -9.98 -22.49 -18.47
N GLY A 88 -9.83 -22.15 -19.75
CA GLY A 88 -8.54 -22.04 -20.42
C GLY A 88 -7.68 -20.91 -19.86
N GLY A 89 -8.27 -19.75 -19.55
CA GLY A 89 -7.55 -18.64 -18.91
C GLY A 89 -7.01 -19.04 -17.53
N PHE A 90 -7.83 -19.71 -16.71
CA PHE A 90 -7.42 -20.21 -15.41
C PHE A 90 -6.34 -21.30 -15.50
N ALA A 91 -6.47 -22.22 -16.45
CA ALA A 91 -5.49 -23.27 -16.70
C ALA A 91 -4.13 -22.67 -17.10
N LEU A 92 -4.12 -21.70 -18.02
CA LEU A 92 -2.89 -21.00 -18.43
C LEU A 92 -2.18 -20.34 -17.25
N VAL A 93 -2.91 -19.58 -16.42
CA VAL A 93 -2.36 -18.96 -15.21
C VAL A 93 -1.74 -19.99 -14.28
N THR A 94 -2.45 -21.10 -14.05
CA THR A 94 -2.00 -22.15 -13.13
C THR A 94 -0.74 -22.84 -13.63
N ILE A 95 -0.70 -23.20 -14.92
CA ILE A 95 0.47 -23.83 -15.55
C ILE A 95 1.69 -22.91 -15.47
N ILE A 96 1.53 -21.63 -15.79
CA ILE A 96 2.64 -20.67 -15.78
C ILE A 96 3.12 -20.41 -14.35
N LYS A 97 2.21 -20.31 -13.37
CA LYS A 97 2.59 -20.17 -11.95
C LYS A 97 3.49 -21.30 -11.48
N GLU A 98 3.13 -22.55 -11.82
CA GLU A 98 3.92 -23.73 -11.45
C GLU A 98 5.25 -23.84 -12.20
N ALA A 99 5.32 -23.30 -13.41
CA ALA A 99 6.55 -23.26 -14.20
C ALA A 99 7.55 -22.19 -13.70
N VAL A 100 7.05 -20.99 -13.37
CA VAL A 100 7.91 -19.83 -13.02
C VAL A 100 8.27 -19.79 -11.54
N ARG A 101 7.34 -20.15 -10.65
CA ARG A 101 7.56 -20.22 -9.18
C ARG A 101 8.17 -18.96 -8.54
N LEU A 102 7.76 -17.77 -9.00
CA LEU A 102 8.24 -16.50 -8.45
C LEU A 102 7.63 -16.25 -7.04
N PRO A 103 8.43 -15.95 -5.99
CA PRO A 103 7.92 -15.58 -4.67
C PRO A 103 7.25 -14.20 -4.67
N ARG A 104 6.28 -14.01 -3.77
CA ARG A 104 5.53 -12.75 -3.62
C ARG A 104 6.31 -11.70 -2.81
N PRO A 105 5.95 -10.40 -2.92
CA PRO A 105 6.54 -9.35 -2.09
C PRO A 105 6.26 -9.54 -0.59
N VAL A 106 5.06 -10.00 -0.26
CA VAL A 106 4.62 -10.29 1.11
C VAL A 106 3.94 -11.64 1.12
N ASP A 107 4.28 -12.46 2.11
CA ASP A 107 3.66 -13.76 2.29
C ASP A 107 2.29 -13.60 2.97
N MET A 108 1.24 -13.48 2.15
CA MET A 108 -0.15 -13.21 2.60
C MET A 108 -1.07 -14.44 2.55
N TYR A 109 -0.61 -15.55 1.95
CA TYR A 109 -1.44 -16.73 1.69
C TYR A 109 -0.73 -18.01 2.13
N GLY A 110 -1.35 -18.78 3.03
CA GLY A 110 -0.96 -20.17 3.28
C GLY A 110 -1.57 -21.11 2.23
N GLY A 111 -0.80 -22.07 1.72
CA GLY A 111 -1.24 -23.09 0.74
C GLY A 111 -1.04 -22.74 -0.75
N ALA A 112 -1.42 -23.68 -1.64
CA ALA A 112 -1.10 -23.84 -3.08
C ALA A 112 -1.18 -22.63 -4.04
N VAL A 113 -1.54 -21.42 -3.59
CA VAL A 113 -1.55 -20.17 -4.37
C VAL A 113 -0.33 -19.29 -4.02
N HIS A 114 0.79 -19.95 -3.70
CA HIS A 114 2.02 -19.30 -3.23
C HIS A 114 2.69 -18.41 -4.29
N TRP A 115 2.67 -18.83 -5.55
CA TRP A 115 3.43 -18.14 -6.61
C TRP A 115 2.81 -16.83 -7.07
N ALA A 116 3.66 -15.84 -7.31
CA ALA A 116 3.28 -14.47 -7.65
C ALA A 116 2.92 -14.32 -9.14
N PHE A 117 3.81 -14.79 -10.02
CA PHE A 117 3.71 -14.57 -11.47
C PHE A 117 2.95 -15.69 -12.21
N PRO A 118 2.03 -15.36 -13.14
CA PRO A 118 1.39 -14.07 -13.34
C PRO A 118 0.27 -13.84 -12.31
N SER A 119 -0.21 -12.59 -12.18
CA SER A 119 -1.33 -12.26 -11.30
C SER A 119 -2.64 -12.89 -11.79
N SER A 120 -3.21 -13.79 -10.98
CA SER A 120 -4.48 -14.46 -11.29
C SER A 120 -5.65 -13.48 -11.30
N HIS A 121 -5.72 -12.56 -10.32
CA HIS A 121 -6.75 -11.51 -10.26
C HIS A 121 -6.72 -10.63 -11.51
N ALA A 122 -5.54 -10.17 -11.93
CA ALA A 122 -5.41 -9.32 -13.11
C ALA A 122 -5.81 -10.07 -14.40
N THR A 123 -5.30 -11.30 -14.56
CA THR A 123 -5.56 -12.12 -15.75
C THR A 123 -7.04 -12.48 -15.86
N MET A 124 -7.62 -13.05 -14.79
CA MET A 124 -9.01 -13.52 -14.80
C MET A 124 -10.01 -12.38 -14.84
N ALA A 125 -9.74 -11.24 -14.20
CA ALA A 125 -10.56 -10.04 -14.36
C ALA A 125 -10.61 -9.61 -15.83
N LEU A 126 -9.47 -9.56 -16.51
CA LEU A 126 -9.41 -9.16 -17.92
C LEU A 126 -10.16 -10.15 -18.82
N VAL A 127 -9.94 -11.45 -18.62
CA VAL A 127 -10.60 -12.52 -19.39
C VAL A 127 -12.11 -12.51 -19.19
N ILE A 128 -12.58 -12.46 -17.94
CA ILE A 128 -14.01 -12.55 -17.61
C ILE A 128 -14.74 -11.25 -17.97
N TYR A 129 -14.28 -10.10 -17.46
CA TYR A 129 -14.96 -8.84 -17.71
C TYR A 129 -14.81 -8.38 -19.16
N GLY A 130 -13.67 -8.65 -19.80
CA GLY A 130 -13.45 -8.32 -21.21
C GLY A 130 -14.37 -9.13 -22.13
N PHE A 131 -14.50 -10.43 -21.91
CA PHE A 131 -15.42 -11.25 -22.69
C PHE A 131 -16.88 -10.92 -22.38
N LEU A 132 -17.21 -10.61 -21.12
CA LEU A 132 -18.54 -10.15 -20.76
C LEU A 132 -18.90 -8.81 -21.41
N ALA A 133 -17.95 -7.87 -21.50
CA ALA A 133 -18.12 -6.60 -22.22
C ALA A 133 -18.43 -6.85 -23.70
N LEU A 134 -17.73 -7.79 -24.33
CA LEU A 134 -18.01 -8.21 -25.71
C LEU A 134 -19.45 -8.71 -25.86
N LEU A 135 -19.92 -9.58 -24.97
CA LEU A 135 -21.29 -10.11 -25.01
C LEU A 135 -22.34 -9.00 -24.74
N CYS A 136 -22.15 -8.20 -23.69
CA CYS A 136 -23.08 -7.14 -23.29
C CYS A 136 -23.15 -5.99 -24.31
N SER A 137 -22.06 -5.68 -25.02
CA SER A 137 -22.05 -4.63 -26.05
C SER A 137 -23.08 -4.85 -27.16
N ARG A 138 -23.52 -6.09 -27.39
CA ARG A 138 -24.52 -6.42 -28.40
C ARG A 138 -25.94 -5.96 -28.05
N ASP A 139 -26.24 -5.86 -26.76
CA ASP A 139 -27.54 -5.42 -26.23
C ASP A 139 -27.62 -3.89 -26.06
N VAL A 140 -26.52 -3.17 -26.26
CA VAL A 140 -26.42 -1.72 -26.11
C VAL A 140 -26.59 -1.02 -27.46
N LYS A 141 -27.23 0.16 -27.46
CA LYS A 141 -27.39 1.02 -28.63
C LYS A 141 -26.03 1.28 -29.29
N PRO A 142 -25.92 1.32 -30.64
CA PRO A 142 -24.63 1.47 -31.34
C PRO A 142 -23.71 2.58 -30.81
N GLY A 143 -24.25 3.77 -30.52
CA GLY A 143 -23.48 4.91 -29.99
C GLY A 143 -22.98 4.74 -28.55
N LEU A 144 -23.47 3.76 -27.81
CA LEU A 144 -23.08 3.46 -26.42
C LEU A 144 -22.33 2.13 -26.27
N ARG A 145 -21.99 1.46 -27.38
CA ARG A 145 -21.29 0.16 -27.34
C ARG A 145 -19.89 0.23 -26.73
N TRP A 146 -19.30 1.42 -26.66
CA TRP A 146 -18.02 1.64 -25.99
C TRP A 146 -18.13 1.52 -24.46
N LEU A 147 -19.33 1.73 -23.88
CA LEU A 147 -19.51 1.81 -22.44
C LEU A 147 -19.20 0.49 -21.69
N PRO A 148 -19.66 -0.70 -22.13
CA PRO A 148 -19.27 -1.97 -21.50
C PRO A 148 -17.75 -2.20 -21.52
N PHE A 149 -17.08 -1.82 -22.60
CA PHE A 149 -15.62 -1.96 -22.70
C PHE A 149 -14.89 -0.97 -21.78
N ALA A 150 -15.35 0.27 -21.69
CA ALA A 150 -14.79 1.27 -20.78
C ALA A 150 -14.95 0.86 -19.31
N LEU A 151 -16.14 0.37 -18.92
CA LEU A 151 -16.39 -0.14 -17.58
C LEU A 151 -15.53 -1.37 -17.26
N SER A 152 -15.44 -2.32 -18.19
CA SER A 152 -14.56 -3.48 -18.03
C SER A 152 -13.11 -3.06 -17.89
N LEU A 153 -12.62 -2.15 -18.73
CA LEU A 153 -11.24 -1.68 -18.66
C LEU A 153 -10.97 -0.98 -17.31
N PHE A 154 -11.87 -0.12 -16.86
CA PHE A 154 -11.77 0.54 -15.56
C PHE A 154 -11.69 -0.47 -14.41
N LEU A 155 -12.57 -1.48 -14.40
CA LEU A 155 -12.56 -2.54 -13.39
C LEU A 155 -11.24 -3.32 -13.41
N VAL A 156 -10.82 -3.77 -14.58
CA VAL A 156 -9.59 -4.57 -14.77
C VAL A 156 -8.35 -3.81 -14.31
N LEU A 157 -8.22 -2.54 -14.70
CA LEU A 157 -7.10 -1.68 -14.30
C LEU A 157 -7.11 -1.42 -12.79
N THR A 158 -8.27 -1.16 -12.20
CA THR A 158 -8.36 -0.88 -10.76
C THR A 158 -8.12 -2.14 -9.93
N ILE A 159 -8.61 -3.30 -10.37
CA ILE A 159 -8.29 -4.59 -9.74
C ILE A 159 -6.78 -4.84 -9.81
N GLY A 160 -6.15 -4.68 -10.97
CA GLY A 160 -4.69 -4.84 -11.10
C GLY A 160 -3.91 -3.88 -10.21
N PHE A 161 -4.28 -2.59 -10.21
CA PHE A 161 -3.65 -1.58 -9.37
C PHE A 161 -3.80 -1.88 -7.88
N SER A 162 -4.97 -2.36 -7.44
CA SER A 162 -5.18 -2.75 -6.03
C SER A 162 -4.20 -3.84 -5.58
N ARG A 163 -3.80 -4.77 -6.47
CA ARG A 163 -2.81 -5.82 -6.16
C ARG A 163 -1.42 -5.25 -5.88
N LEU A 164 -1.04 -4.21 -6.64
CA LEU A 164 0.23 -3.51 -6.45
C LEU A 164 0.20 -2.66 -5.19
N TYR A 165 -0.85 -1.87 -5.01
CA TYR A 165 -1.03 -1.00 -3.84
C TYR A 165 -1.01 -1.78 -2.52
N LEU A 166 -1.76 -2.88 -2.45
CA LEU A 166 -1.83 -3.73 -1.26
C LEU A 166 -0.57 -4.57 -1.05
N GLY A 167 0.40 -4.55 -1.98
CA GLY A 167 1.66 -5.29 -1.87
C GLY A 167 1.53 -6.80 -2.11
N ALA A 168 0.44 -7.24 -2.75
CA ALA A 168 0.15 -8.65 -2.97
C ALA A 168 0.90 -9.25 -4.18
N HIS A 169 1.39 -8.39 -5.08
CA HIS A 169 2.05 -8.74 -6.33
C HIS A 169 3.11 -7.72 -6.73
N TRP A 170 4.12 -8.17 -7.46
CA TRP A 170 5.08 -7.32 -8.16
C TRP A 170 4.44 -6.67 -9.39
N LEU A 171 5.05 -5.58 -9.87
CA LEU A 171 4.63 -4.94 -11.12
C LEU A 171 4.61 -5.94 -12.29
N ALA A 172 5.66 -6.75 -12.41
CA ALA A 172 5.79 -7.78 -13.44
C ALA A 172 4.61 -8.77 -13.44
N ASP A 173 4.12 -9.18 -12.26
CA ASP A 173 2.98 -10.11 -12.15
C ASP A 173 1.70 -9.53 -12.77
N VAL A 174 1.44 -8.25 -12.54
CA VAL A 174 0.22 -7.59 -13.00
C VAL A 174 0.29 -7.29 -14.49
N VAL A 175 1.41 -6.75 -14.96
CA VAL A 175 1.59 -6.48 -16.40
C VAL A 175 1.64 -7.80 -17.19
N GLY A 176 2.32 -8.82 -16.68
CA GLY A 176 2.31 -10.18 -17.24
C GLY A 176 0.91 -10.81 -17.24
N GLY A 177 0.12 -10.58 -16.19
CA GLY A 177 -1.27 -11.02 -16.16
C GLY A 177 -2.15 -10.32 -17.20
N PHE A 178 -1.98 -9.00 -17.38
CA PHE A 178 -2.70 -8.24 -18.40
C PHE A 178 -2.30 -8.65 -19.82
N SER A 179 -1.02 -8.88 -20.10
CA SER A 179 -0.56 -9.30 -21.42
C SER A 179 -1.04 -10.71 -21.76
N LEU A 180 -0.92 -11.67 -20.84
CA LEU A 180 -1.46 -13.03 -21.00
C LEU A 180 -2.97 -13.02 -21.21
N GLY A 181 -3.70 -12.31 -20.35
CA GLY A 181 -5.15 -12.19 -20.45
C GLY A 181 -5.58 -11.57 -21.77
N THR A 182 -4.88 -10.53 -22.23
CA THR A 182 -5.18 -9.85 -23.51
C THR A 182 -4.95 -10.77 -24.68
N ALA A 183 -3.83 -11.50 -24.71
CA ALA A 183 -3.54 -12.47 -25.77
C ALA A 183 -4.63 -13.55 -25.83
N TRP A 184 -4.99 -14.13 -24.68
CA TRP A 184 -6.03 -15.15 -24.58
C TRP A 184 -7.42 -14.63 -24.98
N LEU A 185 -7.79 -13.44 -24.50
CA LEU A 185 -9.06 -12.79 -24.83
C LEU A 185 -9.17 -12.51 -26.33
N ILE A 186 -8.08 -12.09 -26.99
CA ILE A 186 -8.07 -11.86 -28.44
C ILE A 186 -8.31 -13.17 -29.18
N VAL A 187 -7.62 -14.26 -28.81
CA VAL A 187 -7.83 -15.59 -29.44
C VAL A 187 -9.30 -16.00 -29.32
N MET A 188 -9.87 -15.93 -28.11
CA MET A 188 -11.27 -16.31 -27.88
C MET A 188 -12.26 -15.38 -28.60
N THR A 189 -11.95 -14.08 -28.71
CA THR A 189 -12.75 -13.12 -29.48
C THR A 189 -12.73 -13.46 -30.96
N VAL A 190 -11.57 -13.81 -31.52
CA VAL A 190 -11.45 -14.25 -32.92
C VAL A 190 -12.25 -15.52 -33.17
N VAL A 191 -12.14 -16.53 -32.30
CA VAL A 191 -12.92 -17.78 -32.37
C VAL A 191 -14.43 -17.47 -32.34
N TYR A 192 -14.86 -16.59 -31.43
CA TYR A 192 -16.24 -16.14 -31.32
C TYR A 192 -16.75 -15.45 -32.60
N LEU A 193 -15.95 -14.58 -33.21
CA LEU A 193 -16.34 -13.85 -34.42
C LEU A 193 -16.40 -14.74 -35.66
N HIS A 194 -15.51 -15.74 -35.78
CA HIS A 194 -15.49 -16.68 -36.91
C HIS A 194 -16.57 -17.76 -36.82
N GLY A 195 -17.11 -18.05 -35.63
CA GLY A 195 -18.14 -19.07 -35.42
C GLY A 195 -19.52 -18.77 -36.04
N GLY A 196 -19.68 -17.73 -36.86
CA GLY A 196 -20.81 -17.51 -37.78
C GLY A 196 -22.18 -17.20 -37.16
N ARG A 197 -22.36 -17.35 -35.84
CA ARG A 197 -23.65 -17.14 -35.15
C ARG A 197 -23.73 -15.75 -34.50
N ARG A 198 -24.45 -14.83 -35.14
CA ARG A 198 -24.73 -13.46 -34.63
C ARG A 198 -25.97 -13.38 -33.72
N THR A 199 -26.35 -14.47 -33.04
CA THR A 199 -27.52 -14.43 -32.15
C THR A 199 -27.12 -13.79 -30.81
N SER A 200 -27.79 -12.70 -30.40
CA SER A 200 -27.64 -12.10 -29.07
C SER A 200 -28.72 -12.64 -28.13
N CYS A 201 -28.36 -12.97 -26.89
CA CYS A 201 -29.32 -13.31 -25.85
C CYS A 201 -29.88 -11.98 -25.37
N ARG A 202 -30.99 -11.53 -25.97
CA ARG A 202 -31.59 -10.22 -25.65
C ARG A 202 -31.75 -10.09 -24.13
N GLY A 203 -31.18 -9.03 -23.58
CA GLY A 203 -31.29 -8.69 -22.18
C GLY A 203 -30.24 -9.36 -21.29
N LEU A 204 -29.16 -9.94 -21.84
CA LEU A 204 -28.05 -10.47 -21.05
C LEU A 204 -27.53 -9.42 -20.06
N PHE A 205 -27.38 -8.17 -20.51
CA PHE A 205 -26.98 -7.06 -19.65
C PHE A 205 -27.93 -6.85 -18.46
N ARG A 206 -29.25 -6.97 -18.68
CA ARG A 206 -30.29 -6.77 -17.64
C ARG A 206 -30.28 -7.86 -16.57
N PHE A 207 -29.77 -9.04 -16.88
CA PHE A 207 -29.59 -10.12 -15.90
C PHE A 207 -28.23 -10.05 -15.22
N THR A 208 -27.18 -9.76 -16.00
CA THR A 208 -25.80 -9.84 -15.51
C THR A 208 -25.45 -8.68 -14.58
N LEU A 209 -25.93 -7.46 -14.87
CA LEU A 209 -25.61 -6.29 -14.04
C LEU A 209 -26.22 -6.40 -12.63
N PRO A 210 -27.52 -6.71 -12.43
CA PRO A 210 -28.05 -6.90 -11.08
C PRO A 210 -27.39 -8.06 -10.33
N ALA A 211 -27.13 -9.18 -11.01
CA ALA A 211 -26.42 -10.30 -10.41
C ALA A 211 -25.01 -9.89 -9.93
N PHE A 212 -24.27 -9.15 -10.76
CA PHE A 212 -22.97 -8.60 -10.39
C PHE A 212 -23.06 -7.68 -9.16
N LEU A 213 -24.01 -6.75 -9.13
CA LEU A 213 -24.19 -5.83 -8.00
C LEU A 213 -24.55 -6.57 -6.71
N VAL A 214 -25.45 -7.55 -6.78
CA VAL A 214 -25.83 -8.37 -5.62
C VAL A 214 -24.63 -9.17 -5.10
N LEU A 215 -23.85 -9.79 -5.98
CA LEU A 215 -22.65 -10.53 -5.60
C LEU A 215 -21.59 -9.63 -4.96
N VAL A 216 -21.37 -8.43 -5.51
CA VAL A 216 -20.45 -7.44 -4.95
C VAL A 216 -20.90 -7.00 -3.56
N ILE A 217 -22.17 -6.59 -3.41
CA ILE A 217 -22.72 -6.15 -2.12
C ILE A 217 -22.64 -7.27 -1.09
N PHE A 218 -23.01 -8.50 -1.46
CA PHE A 218 -22.97 -9.66 -0.58
C PHE A 218 -21.54 -10.01 -0.15
N HIS A 219 -20.59 -10.05 -1.08
CA HIS A 219 -19.18 -10.37 -0.80
C HIS A 219 -18.53 -9.28 0.07
N TRP A 220 -18.82 -8.01 -0.18
CA TRP A 220 -18.39 -6.92 0.69
C TRP A 220 -19.02 -7.02 2.09
N ALA A 221 -20.32 -7.26 2.19
CA ALA A 221 -20.99 -7.36 3.48
C ALA A 221 -20.46 -8.51 4.35
N THR A 222 -20.09 -9.63 3.73
CA THR A 222 -19.70 -10.85 4.45
C THR A 222 -18.19 -10.99 4.65
N GLY A 223 -17.36 -10.55 3.70
CA GLY A 223 -15.92 -10.83 3.69
C GLY A 223 -15.01 -9.61 3.86
N PHE A 224 -15.53 -8.40 3.98
CA PHE A 224 -14.70 -7.20 3.93
C PHE A 224 -13.73 -7.08 5.12
N GLN A 225 -14.16 -7.41 6.34
CA GLN A 225 -13.28 -7.32 7.51
C GLN A 225 -12.13 -8.34 7.44
N ASP A 226 -12.42 -9.58 7.04
CA ASP A 226 -11.40 -10.62 6.89
C ASP A 226 -10.37 -10.25 5.82
N ASN A 227 -10.81 -9.70 4.69
CA ASN A 227 -9.92 -9.21 3.65
C ASN A 227 -9.09 -8.00 4.11
N ARG A 228 -9.66 -7.10 4.91
CA ARG A 228 -8.90 -6.00 5.52
C ARG A 228 -7.81 -6.49 6.45
N ILE A 229 -8.06 -7.56 7.21
CA ILE A 229 -7.03 -8.20 8.04
C ILE A 229 -5.96 -8.84 7.16
N ARG A 230 -6.35 -9.60 6.12
CA ARG A 230 -5.43 -10.25 5.18
C ARG A 230 -4.50 -9.27 4.47
N TYR A 231 -5.02 -8.13 3.99
CA TYR A 231 -4.22 -7.13 3.28
C TYR A 231 -3.64 -6.04 4.19
N ARG A 232 -3.80 -6.17 5.51
CA ARG A 232 -3.11 -5.29 6.45
C ARG A 232 -1.62 -5.35 6.16
N ARG A 233 -0.93 -4.21 6.18
CA ARG A 233 0.54 -4.22 6.09
C ARG A 233 1.08 -5.15 7.18
N HIS A 234 1.77 -6.20 6.75
CA HIS A 234 2.45 -7.11 7.66
C HIS A 234 3.77 -6.47 8.04
N HIS A 235 3.81 -5.95 9.26
CA HIS A 235 5.05 -5.54 9.88
C HIS A 235 5.51 -6.71 10.73
N SER A 236 6.50 -7.46 10.26
CA SER A 236 7.07 -8.54 11.07
C SER A 236 7.80 -7.90 12.24
N ILE A 237 7.25 -8.03 13.44
CA ILE A 237 7.91 -7.59 14.66
C ILE A 237 9.21 -8.40 14.79
N VAL A 238 10.34 -7.73 14.70
CA VAL A 238 11.64 -8.36 14.86
C VAL A 238 11.90 -8.48 16.36
N HIS A 239 12.06 -9.71 16.82
CA HIS A 239 12.48 -9.99 18.18
C HIS A 239 14.01 -9.95 18.24
N MET A 240 14.56 -9.12 19.12
CA MET A 240 16.00 -9.08 19.37
C MET A 240 16.26 -8.82 20.86
N THR A 241 17.43 -9.20 21.35
CA THR A 241 17.81 -8.88 22.74
C THR A 241 18.32 -7.46 22.86
N THR A 242 18.23 -6.86 24.04
CA THR A 242 18.80 -5.51 24.29
C THR A 242 20.30 -5.46 23.94
N LYS A 243 21.04 -6.54 24.24
CA LYS A 243 22.46 -6.68 23.89
C LYS A 243 22.71 -6.69 22.38
N GLN A 244 21.92 -7.46 21.63
CA GLN A 244 22.00 -7.50 20.15
C GLN A 244 21.68 -6.12 19.55
N TRP A 245 20.67 -5.44 20.07
CA TRP A 245 20.30 -4.10 19.63
C TRP A 245 21.46 -3.11 19.80
N ILE A 246 22.08 -3.06 20.99
CA ILE A 246 23.19 -2.13 21.29
C ILE A 246 24.45 -2.42 20.45
N GLN A 247 24.73 -3.71 20.17
CA GLN A 247 25.92 -4.12 19.43
C GLN A 247 25.80 -3.84 17.93
N SER A 248 24.71 -4.30 17.29
CA SER A 248 24.56 -4.24 15.83
C SER A 248 23.13 -3.95 15.36
N GLY A 249 22.10 -4.30 16.14
CA GLY A 249 20.70 -4.16 15.72
C GLY A 249 20.30 -2.71 15.41
N TRP A 250 20.83 -1.73 16.15
CA TRP A 250 20.56 -0.30 15.92
C TRP A 250 20.92 0.17 14.50
N ARG A 251 21.85 -0.49 13.79
CA ARG A 251 22.27 -0.14 12.42
C ARG A 251 21.33 -0.65 11.34
N HIS A 252 20.55 -1.68 11.64
CA HIS A 252 19.66 -2.34 10.67
C HIS A 252 18.29 -1.65 10.57
N LEU A 253 18.05 -0.65 11.42
CA LEU A 253 16.80 0.11 11.45
C LEU A 253 16.81 1.27 10.45
N PRO A 254 15.63 1.72 10.01
CA PRO A 254 15.51 2.84 9.08
C PRO A 254 16.29 4.08 9.55
N LEU A 255 17.19 4.58 8.70
CA LEU A 255 18.01 5.76 8.98
C LEU A 255 17.29 7.07 8.66
N TYR A 256 16.27 7.03 7.82
CA TYR A 256 15.51 8.20 7.36
C TYR A 256 14.01 7.95 7.47
N ARG A 257 13.28 9.01 7.76
CA ARG A 257 11.84 9.04 7.66
C ARG A 257 11.44 9.04 6.19
N PHE A 258 10.40 8.27 5.87
CA PHE A 258 9.69 8.33 4.61
C PHE A 258 8.32 8.97 4.85
N ASP A 259 7.98 9.98 4.05
CA ASP A 259 6.65 10.60 4.10
C ASP A 259 5.58 9.75 3.37
N LEU A 260 4.38 10.31 3.23
CA LEU A 260 3.31 9.68 2.45
C LEU A 260 3.64 9.59 0.96
N GLY A 261 4.62 10.35 0.44
CA GLY A 261 5.10 10.23 -0.93
C GLY A 261 6.17 9.15 -1.11
N GLY A 262 6.71 8.59 -0.02
CA GLY A 262 7.83 7.67 -0.05
C GLY A 262 9.19 8.36 -0.26
N GLU A 263 9.25 9.69 -0.15
CA GLU A 263 10.48 10.46 -0.27
C GLU A 263 11.28 10.40 1.02
N LYS A 264 12.61 10.39 0.90
CA LYS A 264 13.51 10.45 2.06
C LYS A 264 13.49 11.85 2.65
N GLU A 265 13.16 11.93 3.92
CA GLU A 265 12.97 13.19 4.65
C GLU A 265 14.04 13.36 5.74
N GLN A 266 13.62 13.58 7.00
CA GLN A 266 14.53 13.80 8.12
C GLN A 266 15.17 12.48 8.57
N PRO A 267 16.43 12.48 9.03
CA PRO A 267 17.07 11.32 9.61
C PRO A 267 16.37 10.92 10.91
N LEU A 268 16.24 9.61 11.11
CA LEU A 268 15.79 9.00 12.36
C LEU A 268 17.01 8.80 13.25
N ASN A 269 17.38 9.88 13.93
CA ASN A 269 18.61 9.98 14.71
C ASN A 269 18.45 9.60 16.20
N LEU A 270 17.26 9.09 16.58
CA LEU A 270 16.95 8.62 17.93
C LEU A 270 16.37 7.22 17.87
N GLN A 271 16.73 6.38 18.83
CA GLN A 271 16.07 5.10 19.09
C GLN A 271 15.81 4.99 20.58
N TYR A 272 14.59 4.65 20.96
CA TYR A 272 14.19 4.56 22.36
C TYR A 272 13.59 3.20 22.67
N ALA A 273 14.13 2.54 23.69
CA ALA A 273 13.64 1.28 24.24
C ALA A 273 12.89 1.56 25.55
N GLY A 274 11.57 1.35 25.56
CA GLY A 274 10.74 1.58 26.75
C GLY A 274 9.33 2.07 26.42
N THR A 275 8.60 2.51 27.44
CA THR A 275 7.26 3.09 27.22
C THR A 275 7.37 4.59 26.90
N LEU A 276 6.61 5.06 25.91
CA LEU A 276 6.60 6.49 25.55
C LEU A 276 6.09 7.39 26.68
N ALA A 277 5.29 6.84 27.60
CA ALA A 277 4.81 7.57 28.77
C ALA A 277 5.96 7.91 29.74
N ASP A 278 6.90 6.99 29.94
CA ASP A 278 8.07 7.22 30.79
C ASP A 278 9.04 8.21 30.14
N LEU A 279 9.22 8.11 28.81
CA LEU A 279 9.99 9.09 28.04
C LEU A 279 9.40 10.50 28.13
N GLU A 280 8.09 10.63 27.96
CA GLU A 280 7.39 11.91 28.06
C GLU A 280 7.54 12.51 29.46
N LYS A 281 7.37 11.72 30.52
CA LYS A 281 7.58 12.19 31.91
C LYS A 281 9.02 12.63 32.18
N ALA A 282 10.01 11.94 31.64
CA ALA A 282 11.42 12.31 31.79
C ALA A 282 11.69 13.67 31.14
N LEU A 283 11.25 13.83 29.88
CA LEU A 283 11.48 15.04 29.10
C LEU A 283 10.68 16.26 29.61
N GLN A 284 9.51 16.04 30.21
CA GLN A 284 8.70 17.11 30.83
C GLN A 284 9.46 17.88 31.91
N ARG A 285 10.40 17.24 32.61
CA ARG A 285 11.25 17.89 33.63
C ARG A 285 12.20 18.93 33.01
N SER A 286 12.52 18.77 31.73
CA SER A 286 13.42 19.63 30.96
C SER A 286 12.66 20.61 30.05
N GLY A 287 11.36 20.80 30.31
CA GLY A 287 10.50 21.78 29.62
C GLY A 287 9.81 21.26 28.35
N TRP A 288 10.01 20.01 27.96
CA TRP A 288 9.33 19.41 26.81
C TRP A 288 7.84 19.17 27.13
N HIS A 289 6.97 19.53 26.21
CA HIS A 289 5.53 19.33 26.39
C HIS A 289 4.84 19.07 25.05
N ARG A 290 3.61 18.54 25.10
CA ARG A 290 2.82 18.33 23.87
C ARG A 290 2.31 19.67 23.34
N PRO A 291 2.32 19.89 22.01
CA PRO A 291 1.66 21.05 21.44
C PRO A 291 0.14 20.99 21.64
N ILE A 292 -0.52 22.12 21.42
CA ILE A 292 -1.98 22.17 21.42
C ILE A 292 -2.53 21.17 20.37
N PRO A 293 -3.54 20.35 20.73
CA PRO A 293 -4.10 19.36 19.80
C PRO A 293 -4.63 20.00 18.53
N LEU A 294 -4.37 19.39 17.37
CA LEU A 294 -4.92 19.85 16.09
C LEU A 294 -6.41 19.52 15.99
N ARG A 295 -7.26 20.53 16.23
CA ARG A 295 -8.72 20.53 16.04
C ARG A 295 -9.15 21.73 15.18
N PRO A 296 -10.35 21.72 14.57
CA PRO A 296 -10.84 22.85 13.78
C PRO A 296 -10.81 24.21 14.51
N ALA A 297 -11.13 24.23 15.81
CA ALA A 297 -11.07 25.45 16.61
C ALA A 297 -9.63 25.95 16.81
N THR A 298 -8.71 25.05 17.15
CA THR A 298 -7.30 25.39 17.43
C THR A 298 -6.50 25.68 16.16
N SER A 299 -6.91 25.18 14.98
CA SER A 299 -6.25 25.52 13.71
C SER A 299 -6.35 27.01 13.35
N LEU A 300 -7.31 27.74 13.94
CA LEU A 300 -7.42 29.19 13.79
C LEU A 300 -6.20 29.94 14.37
N HIS A 301 -5.44 29.32 15.27
CA HIS A 301 -4.19 29.89 15.79
C HIS A 301 -3.15 30.15 14.68
N TRP A 302 -3.23 29.45 13.54
CA TRP A 302 -2.38 29.72 12.37
C TRP A 302 -2.68 31.07 11.71
N LEU A 303 -3.82 31.70 11.99
CA LEU A 303 -4.20 33.00 11.43
C LEU A 303 -3.82 34.17 12.34
N MET A 304 -3.18 33.91 13.48
CA MET A 304 -2.84 34.95 14.44
C MET A 304 -1.81 35.94 13.85
N PRO A 305 -1.96 37.27 14.08
CA PRO A 305 -1.00 38.27 13.65
C PRO A 305 0.39 38.06 14.26
N GLU A 306 0.44 37.67 15.53
CA GLU A 306 1.68 37.38 16.26
C GLU A 306 1.72 35.89 16.62
N PRO A 307 2.39 35.04 15.82
CA PRO A 307 2.44 33.62 16.08
C PRO A 307 3.29 33.31 17.31
N ASN A 308 2.75 32.50 18.22
CA ASN A 308 3.49 31.92 19.33
C ASN A 308 3.62 30.41 19.13
N TRP A 309 4.86 29.92 19.01
CA TRP A 309 5.14 28.50 18.81
C TRP A 309 4.56 27.60 19.90
N ASN A 310 4.50 28.09 21.15
CA ASN A 310 4.01 27.35 22.30
C ASN A 310 2.49 27.15 22.25
N ASN A 311 1.78 28.09 21.62
CA ASN A 311 0.32 28.12 21.56
C ASN A 311 -0.19 27.90 20.14
N MET A 312 0.43 26.97 19.41
CA MET A 312 0.07 26.69 18.03
C MET A 312 0.01 25.17 17.78
N PRO A 313 -1.02 24.67 17.08
CA PRO A 313 -1.03 23.28 16.70
C PRO A 313 0.04 23.01 15.63
N VAL A 314 0.69 21.86 15.78
CA VAL A 314 1.74 21.40 14.88
C VAL A 314 1.17 20.30 14.00
N LEU A 315 1.49 20.36 12.70
CA LEU A 315 1.05 19.32 11.76
C LEU A 315 1.72 17.97 12.09
N PRO A 316 0.97 16.86 12.08
CA PRO A 316 1.52 15.53 12.30
C PRO A 316 2.41 15.13 11.12
N GLN A 317 3.42 14.31 11.40
CA GLN A 317 4.28 13.72 10.37
C GLN A 317 4.11 12.21 10.33
N PHE A 318 4.23 11.66 9.13
CA PHE A 318 4.12 10.22 8.88
C PHE A 318 5.49 9.58 8.73
N HIS A 319 5.61 8.35 9.21
CA HIS A 319 6.70 7.46 8.88
C HIS A 319 6.10 6.13 8.43
N ASP A 320 6.39 5.74 7.19
CA ASP A 320 5.94 4.45 6.64
C ASP A 320 4.41 4.27 6.79
N GLY A 321 3.64 5.32 6.46
CA GLY A 321 2.18 5.32 6.56
C GLY A 321 1.61 5.35 7.98
N ARG A 322 2.46 5.42 9.03
CA ARG A 322 2.03 5.50 10.43
C ARG A 322 2.10 6.94 10.95
N ASN A 323 1.10 7.29 11.75
CA ASN A 323 1.16 8.52 12.55
C ASN A 323 2.29 8.43 13.57
N GLU A 324 2.84 9.58 13.91
CA GLU A 324 3.67 9.70 15.11
C GLU A 324 2.89 9.30 16.37
N ALA A 325 3.54 8.52 17.22
CA ALA A 325 3.00 8.07 18.49
C ALA A 325 3.21 9.09 19.61
N LEU A 326 4.26 9.91 19.48
CA LEU A 326 4.58 10.99 20.42
C LEU A 326 5.14 12.18 19.64
N LEU A 327 4.65 13.38 19.97
CA LEU A 327 5.18 14.67 19.53
C LEU A 327 5.35 15.56 20.77
N LEU A 328 6.58 16.00 21.01
CA LEU A 328 6.92 16.97 22.04
C LEU A 328 7.63 18.17 21.41
N ILE A 329 7.40 19.35 21.98
CA ILE A 329 8.03 20.60 21.58
C ILE A 329 8.76 21.22 22.77
N ASN A 330 9.85 21.93 22.48
CA ASN A 330 10.60 22.70 23.47
C ASN A 330 11.23 23.93 22.81
N ARG A 331 11.63 24.90 23.62
CA ARG A 331 12.38 26.08 23.17
C ARG A 331 13.73 25.66 22.59
N LEU A 332 14.17 26.33 21.53
CA LEU A 332 15.54 26.21 21.04
C LEU A 332 16.47 27.16 21.83
N PRO A 333 17.44 26.66 22.63
CA PRO A 333 18.21 27.50 23.56
C PRO A 333 19.04 28.60 22.88
N GLU A 334 19.67 28.28 21.74
CA GLU A 334 20.61 29.18 21.05
C GLU A 334 19.92 30.18 20.08
N SER A 335 18.59 30.13 19.93
CA SER A 335 17.90 30.96 18.94
C SER A 335 17.49 32.32 19.48
N LYS A 336 17.89 33.38 18.76
CA LYS A 336 17.39 34.74 18.96
C LYS A 336 15.97 34.94 18.40
N SER A 337 15.45 34.00 17.60
CA SER A 337 14.11 34.09 17.01
C SER A 337 13.09 33.40 17.91
N ILE A 338 12.04 34.13 18.28
CA ILE A 338 10.90 33.58 19.05
C ILE A 338 10.09 32.54 18.25
N ASN A 339 10.29 32.47 16.93
CA ASN A 339 9.55 31.56 16.05
C ASN A 339 10.27 30.23 15.80
N ASP A 340 11.47 30.05 16.36
CA ASP A 340 12.26 28.83 16.22
C ASP A 340 12.14 28.00 17.50
N PHE A 341 11.82 26.71 17.32
CA PHE A 341 11.65 25.78 18.42
C PHE A 341 12.07 24.37 18.00
N LEU A 342 12.21 23.47 18.96
CA LEU A 342 12.53 22.07 18.75
C LEU A 342 11.27 21.24 18.71
N ALA A 343 11.22 20.26 17.83
CA ALA A 343 10.20 19.23 17.81
C ALA A 343 10.84 17.85 17.80
N LEU A 344 10.39 17.03 18.74
CA LEU A 344 10.80 15.66 18.95
C LEU A 344 9.62 14.74 18.63
N ARG A 345 9.83 13.83 17.68
CA ARG A 345 8.79 12.91 17.20
C ARG A 345 9.25 11.48 17.31
N PHE A 346 8.33 10.56 17.62
CA PHE A 346 8.58 9.12 17.66
C PHE A 346 7.54 8.31 16.89
N TRP A 347 8.00 7.24 16.25
CA TRP A 347 7.23 6.23 15.53
C TRP A 347 7.63 4.83 15.99
N PRO A 348 6.73 3.84 15.91
CA PRO A 348 7.04 2.44 16.24
C PRO A 348 8.06 1.82 15.27
N ALA A 349 9.09 1.14 15.80
CA ALA A 349 10.19 0.54 15.01
C ALA A 349 9.92 -0.90 14.51
N ASP A 350 8.77 -1.49 14.87
CA ASP A 350 8.48 -2.92 14.66
C ASP A 350 9.56 -3.86 15.23
N VAL A 351 10.14 -3.47 16.37
CA VAL A 351 11.09 -4.29 17.13
C VAL A 351 10.61 -4.43 18.56
N LEU A 352 10.70 -5.65 19.07
CA LEU A 352 10.44 -5.97 20.47
C LEU A 352 11.74 -6.49 21.10
N LEU A 353 12.27 -5.73 22.05
CA LEU A 353 13.44 -6.09 22.83
C LEU A 353 13.06 -7.03 23.98
N ASP A 354 13.83 -8.10 24.15
CA ASP A 354 13.65 -9.09 25.22
C ASP A 354 12.18 -9.57 25.36
N ASN A 355 11.50 -9.68 24.21
CA ASN A 355 10.09 -10.08 24.07
C ASN A 355 9.05 -9.23 24.80
N SER A 356 9.41 -8.05 25.33
CA SER A 356 8.49 -7.25 26.15
C SER A 356 8.64 -5.74 25.98
N VAL A 357 9.82 -5.25 25.58
CA VAL A 357 10.12 -3.82 25.54
C VAL A 357 10.01 -3.31 24.09
N PRO A 358 9.06 -2.44 23.76
CA PRO A 358 8.93 -1.91 22.41
C PRO A 358 10.06 -0.92 22.11
N LEU A 359 10.53 -0.94 20.86
CA LEU A 359 11.48 0.02 20.33
C LEU A 359 10.78 1.08 19.48
N TRP A 360 11.23 2.32 19.64
CA TRP A 360 10.70 3.50 18.96
C TRP A 360 11.81 4.18 18.17
N LEU A 361 11.52 4.61 16.95
CA LEU A 361 12.40 5.45 16.13
C LEU A 361 11.98 6.90 16.29
N GLY A 362 12.93 7.80 16.49
CA GLY A 362 12.64 9.22 16.66
C GLY A 362 13.51 10.13 15.82
N THR A 363 13.04 11.35 15.69
CA THR A 363 13.80 12.44 15.05
C THR A 363 13.74 13.69 15.91
N LEU A 364 14.88 14.37 16.00
CA LEU A 364 14.98 15.70 16.59
C LEU A 364 15.12 16.74 15.48
N THR A 365 14.18 17.66 15.41
CA THR A 365 14.12 18.67 14.34
C THR A 365 13.98 20.08 14.88
N ARG A 366 14.58 21.03 14.16
CA ARG A 366 14.31 22.46 14.33
C ARG A 366 13.11 22.83 13.48
N MET A 367 12.10 23.38 14.12
CA MET A 367 10.93 23.96 13.48
C MET A 367 11.01 25.47 13.49
N LYS A 368 10.46 26.09 12.45
CA LYS A 368 10.28 27.53 12.34
C LYS A 368 8.87 27.84 11.88
N VAL A 369 8.22 28.80 12.53
CA VAL A 369 6.94 29.32 12.05
C VAL A 369 7.19 30.19 10.82
N ARG A 370 6.56 29.84 9.69
CA ARG A 370 6.62 30.61 8.44
C ARG A 370 5.23 31.12 8.06
N ARG A 371 5.17 32.37 7.60
CA ARG A 371 3.94 33.00 7.13
C ARG A 371 3.78 32.77 5.63
N TYR A 372 2.67 32.20 5.22
CA TYR A 372 2.29 31.97 3.82
C TYR A 372 1.18 32.95 3.44
N LEU A 373 1.31 33.56 2.26
CA LEU A 373 0.34 34.50 1.71
C LEU A 373 -0.01 35.68 2.66
N GLY A 374 0.91 36.04 3.56
CA GLY A 374 0.69 37.10 4.56
C GLY A 374 -0.30 36.76 5.69
N LEU A 375 -0.99 35.62 5.65
CA LEU A 375 -2.09 35.30 6.57
C LEU A 375 -1.83 34.05 7.41
N LEU A 376 -1.29 32.99 6.81
CA LEU A 376 -1.17 31.67 7.44
C LEU A 376 0.22 31.44 8.02
N ALA A 377 0.36 31.56 9.34
CA ALA A 377 1.56 31.20 10.10
C ALA A 377 1.56 29.70 10.45
N LEU A 378 2.35 28.93 9.71
CA LEU A 378 2.45 27.47 9.87
C LEU A 378 3.84 27.05 10.37
N PRO A 379 3.94 26.20 11.41
CA PRO A 379 5.20 25.61 11.81
C PRO A 379 5.70 24.61 10.76
N ARG A 380 6.94 24.78 10.30
CA ARG A 380 7.58 23.87 9.35
C ARG A 380 8.95 23.42 9.85
N THR A 381 9.28 22.15 9.60
CA THR A 381 10.63 21.62 9.83
C THR A 381 11.62 22.31 8.89
N VAL A 382 12.71 22.85 9.44
CA VAL A 382 13.76 23.56 8.69
C VAL A 382 15.00 22.70 8.54
N ALA A 383 15.42 22.05 9.62
CA ALA A 383 16.62 21.23 9.63
C ALA A 383 16.54 20.18 10.73
N SER A 384 17.28 19.09 10.54
CA SER A 384 17.52 18.07 11.55
C SER A 384 18.55 18.59 12.54
N VAL A 385 18.36 18.31 13.83
CA VAL A 385 19.27 18.76 14.89
C VAL A 385 20.07 17.55 15.39
N PRO A 386 21.37 17.69 15.69
CA PRO A 386 22.15 16.59 16.27
C PRO A 386 21.49 16.05 17.55
N SER A 387 21.36 14.74 17.64
CA SER A 387 20.69 14.08 18.77
C SER A 387 21.42 14.27 20.10
N GLY A 388 22.71 14.63 20.08
CA GLY A 388 23.49 14.92 21.29
C GLY A 388 22.94 16.09 22.12
N LEU A 389 22.16 16.99 21.53
CA LEU A 389 21.51 18.09 22.28
C LEU A 389 20.51 17.57 23.32
N LEU A 390 19.93 16.39 23.10
CA LEU A 390 19.00 15.77 24.06
C LEU A 390 19.70 15.11 25.24
N CYS A 391 21.02 14.91 25.22
CA CYS A 391 21.71 14.16 26.27
C CYS A 391 21.57 14.81 27.66
N GLU A 392 21.48 16.13 27.73
CA GLU A 392 21.26 16.87 28.98
C GLU A 392 19.79 16.80 29.42
N ASP A 393 18.85 16.84 28.47
CA ASP A 393 17.41 16.86 28.73
C ASP A 393 16.83 15.51 29.16
N VAL A 394 17.47 14.40 28.79
CA VAL A 394 16.95 13.04 29.00
C VAL A 394 17.30 12.44 30.36
N HIS A 395 18.01 13.14 31.24
CA HIS A 395 18.32 12.63 32.59
C HIS A 395 17.01 12.41 33.38
N PRO A 396 16.67 11.17 33.81
CA PRO A 396 17.57 10.09 34.24
C PRO A 396 17.67 8.86 33.31
N LEU A 397 17.21 8.95 32.06
CA LEU A 397 17.28 7.84 31.10
C LEU A 397 18.74 7.48 30.79
N LYS A 398 19.01 6.18 30.59
CA LYS A 398 20.31 5.73 30.10
C LYS A 398 20.44 6.16 28.63
N SER A 399 21.48 6.91 28.31
CA SER A 399 21.73 7.42 26.96
C SER A 399 23.09 6.94 26.42
N MET A 400 23.12 6.51 25.17
CA MET A 400 24.36 6.07 24.49
C MET A 400 24.42 6.66 23.08
N LEU A 401 25.46 7.45 22.82
CA LEU A 401 25.69 8.02 21.50
C LEU A 401 26.47 7.03 20.63
N LYS A 402 25.91 6.63 19.49
CA LYS A 402 26.56 5.75 18.51
C LYS A 402 26.85 6.51 17.22
N LYS A 403 28.04 6.30 16.65
CA LYS A 403 28.44 6.88 15.36
C LYS A 403 28.38 5.81 14.26
N SER A 404 27.82 6.19 13.12
CA SER A 404 27.75 5.44 11.87
C SER A 404 28.33 6.29 10.73
N PRO A 405 28.83 5.71 9.63
CA PRO A 405 29.19 6.47 8.43
C PRO A 405 28.05 7.36 7.90
N SER A 406 26.80 6.98 8.19
CA SER A 406 25.57 7.69 7.81
C SER A 406 25.10 8.77 8.80
N GLY A 407 25.74 8.92 9.97
CA GLY A 407 25.36 9.91 10.97
C GLY A 407 25.50 9.44 12.43
N THR A 408 25.07 10.28 13.36
CA THR A 408 25.06 9.99 14.81
C THR A 408 23.66 9.62 15.26
N ILE A 409 23.51 8.50 15.96
CA ILE A 409 22.25 8.00 16.52
C ILE A 409 22.37 7.97 18.05
N LEU A 410 21.38 8.51 18.75
CA LEU A 410 21.29 8.43 20.20
C LEU A 410 20.36 7.27 20.57
N LEU A 411 20.88 6.32 21.32
CA LEU A 411 20.10 5.24 21.92
C LEU A 411 19.66 5.67 23.32
N LEU A 412 18.38 5.55 23.61
CA LEU A 412 17.75 5.88 24.88
C LEU A 412 17.11 4.62 25.45
N MET A 413 17.27 4.40 26.76
CA MET A 413 16.71 3.26 27.47
C MET A 413 16.13 3.71 28.81
N ASP A 414 15.01 3.11 29.19
CA ASP A 414 14.50 3.26 30.55
C ASP A 414 15.48 2.63 31.57
N GLN A 415 15.45 3.06 32.82
CA GLN A 415 16.28 2.46 33.87
C GLN A 415 15.88 1.01 34.18
N LYS A 416 14.63 0.64 33.91
CA LYS A 416 14.07 -0.70 34.11
C LYS A 416 14.45 -1.70 33.00
N THR A 417 15.01 -1.23 31.90
CA THR A 417 15.51 -2.11 30.85
C THR A 417 16.70 -2.90 31.40
N PRO A 418 16.76 -4.24 31.21
CA PRO A 418 17.82 -5.07 31.77
C PRO A 418 19.20 -4.51 31.40
N ASP A 419 20.11 -4.45 32.37
CA ASP A 419 21.51 -4.16 32.08
C ASP A 419 22.10 -5.24 31.16
N ALA A 420 22.85 -4.78 30.16
CA ALA A 420 23.39 -5.60 29.06
C ALA A 420 24.49 -6.58 29.49
#